data_AF-A0A917FWA7-F1
#
_entry.id   AF-A0A917FWA7-F1
#
_cell.length_a   1.000
_cell.length_b   1.000
_cell.length_c   1.000
_cell.angle_alpha   90.00
_cell.angle_beta   90.00
_cell.angle_gamma   90.00
#
_symmetry.space_group_name_H-M   'P 1'
#
loop_
_entity.id
_entity.type
_entity.pdbx_description
1 polymer ?
#
loop_
_entity_poly.entity_id
_entity_poly.type
_entity_poly.pdbx_seq_one_letter_code
_entity_poly.pdbx_strand_id
1 'polypeptide(L)' 'MRFILDTRGDERTQRKIAKELGVSSSYLSRIDKMALMKQYHEFYKAKL' A
#
# COMPACT_ATOMS: atom_id res chain seq x y z
N MET A 1 -3.85 3.11 -8.28
CA MET A 1 -4.31 1.93 -7.51
C MET A 1 -4.24 2.30 -6.03
N ARG A 2 -5.40 2.43 -5.37
CA ARG A 2 -5.52 2.86 -3.97
C ARG A 2 -5.83 1.63 -3.13
N PHE A 3 -4.80 0.99 -2.58
CA PHE A 3 -4.93 -0.11 -1.63
C PHE A 3 -4.44 0.37 -0.27
N ILE A 4 -5.13 1.34 0.30
CA ILE A 4 -5.20 1.35 1.75
C ILE A 4 -6.42 0.52 2.09
N LEU A 5 -6.11 -0.60 2.72
CA LEU A 5 -7.01 -1.57 3.32
C LEU A 5 -8.24 -0.84 3.85
N ASP A 6 -9.40 -1.24 3.34
CA ASP A 6 -10.70 -1.04 3.96
C ASP A 6 -10.67 -1.72 5.34
N THR A 7 -10.06 -1.04 6.31
CA THR A 7 -10.18 -1.38 7.72
C THR A 7 -11.53 -0.87 8.15
N ARG A 8 -12.56 -1.67 7.84
CA ARG A 8 -13.91 -1.68 8.41
C ARG A 8 -14.20 -0.48 9.32
N GLY A 9 -14.68 0.61 8.72
CA GLY A 9 -15.39 1.68 9.42
C GLY A 9 -14.68 3.02 9.58
N ASP A 10 -13.37 3.13 9.29
CA ASP A 10 -12.66 4.42 9.41
C ASP A 10 -11.67 4.60 8.25
N GLU A 11 -12.15 5.18 7.14
CA GLU A 11 -11.41 5.37 5.89
C GLU A 11 -10.19 6.31 6.09
N ARG A 12 -9.05 5.78 6.54
CA ARG A 12 -7.80 6.53 6.55
C ARG A 12 -7.22 6.57 5.14
N THR A 13 -7.45 7.67 4.43
CA THR A 13 -6.86 7.88 3.11
C THR A 13 -5.31 7.89 3.15
N GLN A 14 -4.64 7.48 2.06
CA GLN A 14 -3.18 7.55 1.90
C GLN A 14 -2.60 8.91 2.29
N ARG A 15 -3.34 9.98 1.99
CA ARG A 15 -2.94 11.35 2.30
C ARG A 15 -2.92 11.62 3.80
N LYS A 16 -3.91 11.08 4.53
CA LYS A 16 -4.00 11.20 5.99
C LYS A 16 -2.88 10.40 6.66
N ILE A 17 -2.64 9.17 6.22
CA ILE A 17 -1.56 8.33 6.77
C ILE A 17 -0.18 8.91 6.46
N ALA A 18 0.04 9.41 5.25
CA ALA A 18 1.28 10.10 4.90
C ALA A 18 1.53 11.32 5.81
N LYS A 19 0.47 12.12 6.09
CA LYS A 19 0.54 13.26 6.99
C LYS A 19 0.81 12.85 8.44
N GLU A 20 0.17 11.79 8.94
CA GLU A 20 0.37 11.25 10.30
C GLU A 20 1.78 10.69 10.49
N LEU A 21 2.32 10.02 9.47
CA LEU A 21 3.67 9.45 9.50
C LEU A 21 4.78 10.46 9.18
N GLY A 22 4.44 11.70 8.81
CA GLY A 22 5.41 12.73 8.42
C GLY A 22 6.17 12.41 7.12
N VAL A 23 5.63 11.53 6.27
CA VAL A 23 6.24 11.14 5.00
C VAL A 23 5.49 11.72 3.81
N SER A 24 6.18 11.82 2.68
CA SER A 24 5.53 12.19 1.42
C SER A 24 4.49 11.13 1.01
N SER A 25 3.32 11.57 0.55
CA SER A 25 2.31 10.67 -0.03
C SER A 25 2.86 9.92 -1.26
N SER A 26 3.86 10.48 -1.96
CA SER A 26 4.57 9.80 -3.07
C SER A 26 5.48 8.69 -2.55
N TYR A 27 6.09 8.86 -1.38
CA TYR A 27 6.89 7.84 -0.73
C TYR A 27 6.02 6.67 -0.25
N LEU A 28 4.87 6.97 0.37
CA LEU A 28 3.91 5.96 0.77
C LEU A 28 3.37 5.17 -0.44
N SER A 29 3.06 5.88 -1.54
CA SER A 29 2.66 5.25 -2.82
C SER A 29 3.75 4.32 -3.40
N ARG A 30 5.03 4.66 -3.22
CA ARG A 30 6.14 3.80 -3.65
C ARG A 30 6.21 2.53 -2.81
N ILE A 31 6.02 2.64 -1.49
CA ILE A 31 5.98 1.48 -0.58
C ILE A 31 4.84 0.54 -0.99
N ASP A 32 3.64 1.07 -1.20
CA ASP A 32 2.47 0.27 -1.62
C ASP A 32 2.74 -0.48 -2.94
N LYS A 33 3.35 0.21 -3.92
CA LYS A 33 3.71 -0.42 -5.19
C LYS A 33 4.73 -1.54 -4.99
N MET A 34 5.74 -1.35 -4.14
CA MET A 34 6.75 -2.39 -3.86
C MET A 34 6.12 -3.61 -3.16
N ALA A 35 5.27 -3.39 -2.16
CA ALA A 35 4.58 -4.46 -1.44
C ALA A 35 3.68 -5.27 -2.39
N LEU A 36 2.91 -4.60 -3.25
CA LEU A 36 2.06 -5.25 -4.25
C LEU A 36 2.87 -6.10 -5.23
N MET A 37 3.98 -5.56 -5.74
CA MET A 37 4.83 -6.30 -6.67
C MET A 37 5.49 -7.52 -6.02
N LYS A 38 5.88 -7.41 -4.74
CA LYS A 38 6.44 -8.53 -4.00
C LYS A 38 5.41 -9.65 -3.81
N GLN A 39 4.20 -9.32 -3.35
CA GLN A 39 3.12 -10.29 -3.22
C GLN A 39 2.77 -10.92 -4.58
N TYR A 40 2.63 -10.11 -5.63
CA TYR A 40 2.37 -10.61 -6.98
C TYR A 40 3.45 -11.61 -7.42
N HIS A 41 4.73 -11.26 -7.29
CA HIS A 41 5.83 -12.13 -7.66
C HIS A 41 5.85 -13.44 -6.85
N GLU A 42 5.60 -13.37 -5.55
CA GLU A 42 5.50 -14.55 -4.68
C GLU A 42 4.36 -15.48 -5.12
N PHE A 43 3.17 -14.95 -5.44
CA PHE A 43 2.04 -15.75 -5.92
C PHE A 43 2.29 -16.40 -7.28
N TYR A 44 2.96 -15.70 -8.21
CA TYR A 44 3.24 -16.26 -9.54
C TYR A 44 4.41 -17.24 -9.54
N LYS A 45 5.43 -17.03 -8.68
CA LYS A 45 6.51 -18.00 -8.50
C LYS A 45 6.09 -19.26 -7.77
N ALA A 46 5.13 -19.18 -6.84
CA ALA A 46 4.64 -20.33 -6.10
C ALA A 46 3.71 -21.26 -6.93
N LYS A 47 3.32 -20.86 -8.14
CA LYS A 47 2.47 -21.65 -9.06
C LYS A 47 3.25 -22.37 -10.18
N LEU A 48 4.57 -22.24 -10.21
CA LEU A 48 5.48 -22.94 -11.11
C LEU A 48 6.21 -24.04 -10.33
#